data_AF-A0A949QDQ0-F1
#
_entry.id   AF-A0A949QDQ0-F1
#
_cell.length_a   1.000
_cell.length_b   1.000
_cell.length_c   1.000
_cell.angle_alpha   90.00
_cell.angle_beta   90.00
_cell.angle_gamma   90.00
#
_symmetry.space_group_name_H-M   'P 1'
#
loop_
_entity.id
_entity.type
_entity.pdbx_description
1 polymer ?
#
loop_
_entity_poly.entity_id
_entity_poly.type
_entity_poly.pdbx_seq_one_letter_code
_entity_poly.pdbx_strand_id
1 'polypeptide(L)'
;TTKWKPATFDHKNLAASAGKACISCHKADRPTDNLHQSVSTSCAECHRTTKWKPATFDHKNLAASAGKACISCHKADEPADNLHRQSQASCGSCHSTSRWKPATFDHNRYFRLDSDHRVSCKTCHTDPGNYKKYTCYNCHEHSEAGMAYKHRKEGIANYQNCAKCHRNGEAEESDD
;
A
#
# COMPACT_ATOMS: atom_id res chain seq x y z
N THR A 1 64.58 11.97 4.51
CA THR A 1 63.20 12.10 5.01
C THR A 1 62.23 11.95 3.83
N THR A 2 61.86 10.72 3.47
CA THR A 2 60.96 10.49 2.34
C THR A 2 59.52 10.60 2.80
N LYS A 3 58.91 11.77 2.59
CA LYS A 3 57.45 11.91 2.66
C LYS A 3 56.85 11.10 1.51
N TRP A 4 56.25 9.97 1.86
CA TRP A 4 55.50 9.15 0.91
C TRP A 4 54.34 9.96 0.32
N LYS A 5 54.17 9.89 -1.00
CA LYS A 5 52.99 10.45 -1.66
C LYS A 5 51.76 9.59 -1.31
N PRO A 6 50.57 10.20 -1.14
CA PRO A 6 49.34 9.43 -0.94
C PRO A 6 49.12 8.53 -2.14
N ALA A 7 48.91 7.23 -1.91
CA ALA A 7 48.52 6.30 -2.95
C ALA A 7 47.07 6.57 -3.36
N THR A 8 46.79 6.54 -4.66
CA THR A 8 45.43 6.55 -5.20
C THR A 8 44.99 5.13 -5.50
N PHE A 9 43.76 4.78 -5.14
CA PHE A 9 43.17 3.47 -5.38
C PHE A 9 42.11 3.55 -6.48
N ASP A 10 42.22 2.70 -7.51
CA ASP A 10 41.24 2.59 -8.61
C ASP A 10 40.54 1.24 -8.58
N HIS A 11 39.21 1.26 -8.47
CA HIS A 11 38.37 0.07 -8.44
C HIS A 11 38.41 -0.75 -9.74
N LYS A 12 38.84 -0.17 -10.87
CA LYS A 12 38.96 -0.87 -12.16
C LYS A 12 39.97 -2.01 -12.15
N ASN A 13 40.93 -1.97 -11.22
CA ASN A 13 41.99 -2.97 -11.11
C ASN A 13 41.63 -4.12 -10.16
N LEU A 14 40.42 -4.14 -9.58
CA LEU A 14 39.96 -5.30 -8.81
C LEU A 14 39.57 -6.45 -9.75
N ALA A 15 39.90 -7.67 -9.33
CA ALA A 15 39.33 -8.86 -9.93
C ALA A 15 37.79 -8.81 -9.86
N ALA A 16 37.12 -9.25 -10.93
CA ALA A 16 35.65 -9.17 -11.07
C ALA A 16 34.88 -9.84 -9.91
N SER A 17 35.48 -10.80 -9.22
CA SER A 17 34.94 -11.47 -8.03
C SER A 17 34.98 -10.59 -6.77
N ALA A 18 36.01 -9.77 -6.60
CA ALA A 18 36.15 -8.86 -5.45
C ALA A 18 35.23 -7.64 -5.57
N GLY A 19 34.96 -7.17 -6.80
CA GLY A 19 34.07 -6.03 -7.06
C GLY A 19 32.60 -6.23 -6.65
N LYS A 20 32.16 -7.49 -6.45
CA LYS A 20 30.79 -7.79 -5.99
C LYS A 20 30.65 -7.83 -4.46
N ALA A 21 31.76 -8.03 -3.73
CA ALA A 21 31.78 -8.20 -2.29
C ALA A 21 32.16 -6.89 -1.55
N CYS A 22 31.49 -5.79 -1.86
CA CYS A 22 31.82 -4.45 -1.33
C CYS A 22 32.07 -4.42 0.19
N ILE A 23 31.30 -5.20 0.95
CA ILE A 23 31.37 -5.26 2.42
C ILE A 23 32.68 -5.85 2.95
N SER A 24 33.46 -6.58 2.14
CA SER A 24 34.76 -7.12 2.59
C SER A 24 35.77 -6.02 2.88
N CYS A 25 35.66 -4.87 2.21
CA CYS A 25 36.53 -3.72 2.40
C CYS A 25 35.80 -2.54 3.05
N HIS A 26 34.51 -2.33 2.71
CA HIS A 26 33.73 -1.17 3.12
C HIS A 26 32.79 -1.44 4.30
N LYS A 27 33.11 -2.43 5.16
CA LYS A 27 32.30 -2.76 6.34
C LYS A 27 32.09 -1.57 7.27
N ALA A 28 33.14 -0.77 7.48
CA ALA A 28 33.11 0.40 8.36
C ALA A 28 32.35 1.59 7.76
N ASP A 29 32.21 1.64 6.42
CA ASP A 29 31.54 2.74 5.73
C ASP A 29 30.02 2.57 5.70
N ARG A 30 29.50 1.37 5.98
CA ARG A 30 28.07 1.06 5.92
C ARG A 30 27.32 1.79 7.05
N PRO A 31 26.38 2.71 6.74
CA PRO A 31 25.56 3.34 7.76
C PRO A 31 24.69 2.33 8.52
N THR A 32 24.32 2.69 9.74
CA THR A 32 23.40 1.92 10.59
C THR A 32 21.96 2.41 10.50
N ASP A 33 21.57 3.05 9.39
CA ASP A 33 20.18 3.49 9.18
C ASP A 33 19.24 2.32 8.81
N ASN A 34 17.93 2.56 8.91
CA ASN A 34 16.91 1.56 8.63
C ASN A 34 16.98 1.03 7.18
N LEU A 35 17.40 1.85 6.21
CA LEU A 35 17.50 1.44 4.82
C LEU A 35 18.63 0.41 4.64
N HIS A 36 19.84 0.70 5.09
CA HIS A 36 20.99 -0.21 4.98
C HIS A 36 20.83 -1.48 5.81
N GLN A 37 20.00 -1.46 6.86
CA GLN A 37 19.64 -2.65 7.63
C GLN A 37 18.59 -3.52 6.93
N SER A 38 17.70 -2.92 6.14
CA SER A 38 16.53 -3.61 5.56
C SER A 38 16.74 -4.08 4.11
N VAL A 39 17.80 -3.65 3.44
CA VAL A 39 18.14 -4.07 2.07
C VAL A 39 19.10 -5.26 2.08
N SER A 40 18.72 -6.35 1.40
CA SER A 40 19.59 -7.53 1.20
C SER A 40 20.28 -7.53 -0.17
N THR A 41 20.40 -6.38 -0.80
CA THR A 41 20.91 -6.24 -2.18
C THR A 41 22.42 -6.03 -2.22
N SER A 42 23.00 -6.22 -3.41
CA SER A 42 24.37 -5.78 -3.67
C SER A 42 24.46 -4.26 -3.53
N CYS A 43 25.52 -3.76 -2.90
CA CYS A 43 25.76 -2.32 -2.75
C CYS A 43 25.81 -1.59 -4.12
N ALA A 44 26.20 -2.31 -5.19
CA ALA A 44 26.28 -1.78 -6.55
C ALA A 44 24.90 -1.44 -7.17
N GLU A 45 23.80 -1.92 -6.60
CA GLU A 45 22.44 -1.57 -7.06
C GLU A 45 22.09 -0.11 -6.75
N CYS A 46 22.71 0.46 -5.71
CA CYS A 46 22.45 1.82 -5.25
C CYS A 46 23.66 2.74 -5.40
N HIS A 47 24.88 2.20 -5.26
CA HIS A 47 26.12 2.95 -5.23
C HIS A 47 27.00 2.64 -6.44
N ARG A 48 27.87 3.59 -6.80
CA ARG A 48 28.85 3.41 -7.86
C ARG A 48 30.23 3.21 -7.26
N THR A 49 31.09 2.46 -7.96
CA THR A 49 32.49 2.26 -7.56
C THR A 49 33.32 3.54 -7.54
N THR A 50 32.82 4.61 -8.15
CA THR A 50 33.46 5.95 -8.13
C THR A 50 33.04 6.79 -6.94
N LYS A 51 31.84 6.58 -6.36
CA LYS A 51 31.32 7.33 -5.21
C LYS A 51 30.07 6.69 -4.60
N TRP A 52 29.94 6.80 -3.28
CA TRP A 52 28.76 6.34 -2.54
C TRP A 52 27.52 7.22 -2.74
N LYS A 53 27.69 8.53 -3.00
CA LYS A 53 26.58 9.48 -3.17
C LYS A 53 26.69 10.28 -4.49
N PRO A 54 25.56 10.67 -5.11
CA PRO A 54 24.20 10.28 -4.78
C PRO A 54 23.97 8.79 -5.08
N ALA A 55 23.14 8.16 -4.25
CA ALA A 55 22.66 6.80 -4.49
C ALA A 55 21.31 6.86 -5.21
N THR A 56 21.02 5.84 -6.01
CA THR A 56 19.68 5.65 -6.59
C THR A 56 18.92 4.62 -5.77
N PHE A 57 17.63 4.86 -5.54
CA PHE A 57 16.76 3.91 -4.84
C PHE A 57 15.57 3.57 -5.72
N ASP A 58 15.25 2.28 -5.79
CA ASP A 58 14.08 1.76 -6.48
C ASP A 58 13.45 0.66 -5.61
N HIS A 59 12.16 0.77 -5.32
CA HIS A 59 11.43 -0.20 -4.50
C HIS A 59 11.46 -1.62 -5.08
N LYS A 60 11.71 -1.79 -6.39
CA LYS A 60 11.87 -3.13 -7.01
C LYS A 60 13.07 -3.90 -6.45
N ASN A 61 14.05 -3.19 -5.88
CA ASN A 61 15.25 -3.77 -5.32
C ASN A 61 15.03 -4.25 -3.88
N LEU A 62 13.86 -4.01 -3.27
CA LEU A 62 13.55 -4.56 -1.95
C LEU A 62 13.21 -6.04 -2.03
N ALA A 63 13.65 -6.81 -1.03
CA ALA A 63 13.18 -8.17 -0.86
C ALA A 63 11.64 -8.18 -0.69
N ALA A 64 10.96 -9.17 -1.28
CA ALA A 64 9.50 -9.25 -1.28
C ALA A 64 8.87 -9.24 0.12
N SER A 65 9.60 -9.70 1.14
CA SER A 65 9.21 -9.66 2.55
C SER A 65 9.25 -8.23 3.14
N ALA A 66 10.26 -7.44 2.80
CA ALA A 66 10.37 -6.04 3.21
C ALA A 66 9.32 -5.15 2.52
N GLY A 67 8.98 -5.46 1.26
CA GLY A 67 7.98 -4.71 0.49
C GLY A 67 6.54 -4.82 1.02
N LYS A 68 6.21 -5.83 1.82
CA LYS A 68 4.86 -6.02 2.38
C LYS A 68 4.58 -5.18 3.62
N ALA A 69 5.61 -4.72 4.32
CA ALA A 69 5.50 -3.96 5.56
C ALA A 69 5.94 -2.51 5.35
N CYS A 70 5.22 -1.76 4.49
CA CYS A 70 5.59 -0.38 4.13
C CYS A 70 5.87 0.51 5.35
N ILE A 71 5.07 0.35 6.42
CA ILE A 71 5.19 1.08 7.68
C ILE A 71 6.51 0.82 8.42
N SER A 72 7.22 -0.29 8.16
CA SER A 72 8.53 -0.53 8.77
C SER A 72 9.54 0.59 8.46
N CYS A 73 9.44 1.21 7.28
CA CYS A 73 10.28 2.32 6.86
C CYS A 73 9.48 3.64 6.80
N HIS A 74 8.25 3.60 6.30
CA HIS A 74 7.42 4.77 6.02
C HIS A 74 6.46 5.15 7.15
N LYS A 75 6.75 4.75 8.40
CA LYS A 75 5.91 5.11 9.55
C LYS A 75 5.73 6.63 9.69
N ALA A 76 6.78 7.40 9.44
CA ALA A 76 6.73 8.86 9.52
C ALA A 76 5.94 9.51 8.37
N ASP A 77 5.74 8.79 7.27
CA ASP A 77 5.01 9.27 6.09
C ASP A 77 3.52 8.95 6.16
N GLU A 78 3.09 8.15 7.14
CA GLU A 78 1.68 7.78 7.33
C GLU A 78 0.85 9.02 7.68
N PRO A 79 -0.18 9.37 6.88
CA PRO A 79 -1.04 10.50 7.19
C PRO A 79 -1.80 10.31 8.49
N ALA A 80 -1.85 11.36 9.31
CA ALA A 80 -2.64 11.38 10.55
C ALA A 80 -4.13 11.67 10.29
N ASP A 81 -4.75 11.00 9.32
CA ASP A 81 -6.19 11.10 9.05
C ASP A 81 -6.97 9.87 9.56
N ASN A 82 -8.31 9.97 9.56
CA ASN A 82 -9.16 8.90 10.07
C ASN A 82 -9.13 7.64 9.20
N LEU A 83 -9.02 7.79 7.88
CA LEU A 83 -9.05 6.66 6.95
C LEU A 83 -7.83 5.76 7.17
N HIS A 84 -6.62 6.33 7.27
CA HIS A 84 -5.40 5.57 7.53
C HIS A 84 -5.40 4.96 8.93
N ARG A 85 -5.82 5.70 9.97
CA ARG A 85 -5.92 5.18 11.34
C ARG A 85 -6.84 3.96 11.50
N GLN A 86 -7.85 3.83 10.65
CA GLN A 86 -8.88 2.78 10.79
C GLN A 86 -8.77 1.68 9.76
N SER A 87 -8.04 1.93 8.67
CA SER A 87 -7.78 0.93 7.67
C SER A 87 -6.86 -0.13 8.26
N GLN A 88 -7.30 -1.39 8.19
CA GLN A 88 -6.45 -2.55 8.47
C GLN A 88 -5.90 -3.16 7.18
N ALA A 89 -6.18 -2.52 6.04
CA ALA A 89 -5.69 -2.97 4.75
C ALA A 89 -4.20 -2.65 4.63
N SER A 90 -3.45 -3.50 3.92
CA SER A 90 -2.05 -3.20 3.61
C SER A 90 -1.97 -1.96 2.72
N CYS A 91 -0.91 -1.15 2.85
CA CYS A 91 -0.76 0.08 2.05
C CYS A 91 -0.84 -0.20 0.54
N GLY A 92 -0.29 -1.35 0.10
CA GLY A 92 -0.33 -1.83 -1.29
C GLY A 92 -1.72 -2.16 -1.84
N SER A 93 -2.76 -2.20 -1.00
CA SER A 93 -4.15 -2.37 -1.45
C SER A 93 -4.72 -1.08 -2.05
N CYS A 94 -4.14 0.07 -1.69
CA CYS A 94 -4.58 1.39 -2.15
C CYS A 94 -3.49 2.14 -2.91
N HIS A 95 -2.22 1.94 -2.57
CA HIS A 95 -1.08 2.66 -3.14
C HIS A 95 -0.19 1.73 -3.96
N SER A 96 0.41 2.24 -5.03
CA SER A 96 1.49 1.56 -5.73
C SER A 96 2.82 2.28 -5.52
N THR A 97 3.92 1.55 -5.57
CA THR A 97 5.29 2.12 -5.49
C THR A 97 5.66 2.91 -6.74
N SER A 98 4.99 2.67 -7.87
CA SER A 98 5.16 3.44 -9.11
C SER A 98 4.34 4.73 -9.13
N ARG A 99 3.23 4.78 -8.39
CA ARG A 99 2.33 5.93 -8.29
C ARG A 99 1.65 5.95 -6.92
N TRP A 100 2.30 6.58 -5.95
CA TRP A 100 1.80 6.62 -4.58
C TRP A 100 0.54 7.47 -4.41
N LYS A 101 0.41 8.56 -5.19
CA LYS A 101 -0.77 9.43 -5.20
C LYS A 101 -1.27 9.69 -6.63
N PRO A 102 -2.60 9.80 -6.85
CA PRO A 102 -3.66 9.44 -5.90
C PRO A 102 -3.68 7.94 -5.62
N ALA A 103 -4.24 7.55 -4.48
CA ALA A 103 -4.52 6.14 -4.20
C ALA A 103 -5.61 5.61 -5.14
N THR A 104 -5.56 4.33 -5.45
CA THR A 104 -6.61 3.61 -6.17
C THR A 104 -7.35 2.71 -5.19
N PHE A 105 -8.67 2.88 -5.04
CA PHE A 105 -9.49 1.94 -4.31
C PHE A 105 -10.46 1.27 -5.28
N ASP A 106 -10.36 -0.04 -5.42
CA ASP A 106 -11.24 -0.80 -6.29
C ASP A 106 -12.54 -1.16 -5.56
N HIS A 107 -13.55 -0.28 -5.69
CA HIS A 107 -14.87 -0.48 -5.12
C HIS A 107 -15.52 -1.78 -5.60
N ASN A 108 -15.24 -2.26 -6.82
CA ASN A 108 -15.89 -3.45 -7.40
C ASN A 108 -15.62 -4.73 -6.60
N ARG A 109 -14.57 -4.75 -5.78
CA ARG A 109 -14.28 -5.85 -4.86
C ARG A 109 -15.30 -5.96 -3.72
N TYR A 110 -16.01 -4.88 -3.41
CA TYR A 110 -16.94 -4.77 -2.29
C TYR A 110 -18.36 -4.46 -2.74
N PHE A 111 -18.53 -3.43 -3.57
CA PHE A 111 -19.81 -3.00 -4.13
C PHE A 111 -19.55 -2.29 -5.46
N ARG A 112 -20.17 -2.77 -6.54
CA ARG A 112 -20.01 -2.16 -7.87
C ARG A 112 -20.77 -0.83 -7.91
N LEU A 113 -20.05 0.25 -8.25
CA LEU A 113 -20.65 1.57 -8.47
C LEU A 113 -21.12 1.67 -9.93
N ASP A 114 -22.33 1.19 -10.18
CA ASP A 114 -23.01 1.23 -11.48
C ASP A 114 -24.15 2.24 -11.51
N SER A 115 -24.58 2.61 -12.72
CA SER A 115 -25.68 3.55 -13.01
C SER A 115 -25.78 4.69 -11.97
N ASP A 116 -26.87 4.69 -11.20
CA ASP A 116 -27.26 5.70 -10.23
C ASP A 116 -26.47 5.64 -8.92
N HIS A 117 -25.69 4.58 -8.70
CA HIS A 117 -24.80 4.43 -7.53
C HIS A 117 -23.44 5.11 -7.71
N ARG A 118 -23.17 5.75 -8.87
CA ARG A 118 -21.98 6.60 -9.08
C ARG A 118 -22.12 7.96 -8.38
N VAL A 119 -22.28 7.91 -7.07
CA VAL A 119 -22.47 9.07 -6.20
C VAL A 119 -21.21 9.41 -5.42
N SER A 120 -21.22 10.56 -4.73
CA SER A 120 -20.12 10.95 -3.85
C SER A 120 -19.95 9.95 -2.70
N CYS A 121 -18.71 9.71 -2.25
CA CYS A 121 -18.42 8.73 -1.20
C CYS A 121 -19.27 8.94 0.07
N LYS A 122 -19.46 10.21 0.46
CA LYS A 122 -20.23 10.62 1.64
C LYS A 122 -21.72 10.28 1.57
N THR A 123 -22.25 9.99 0.39
CA THR A 123 -23.66 9.62 0.20
C THR A 123 -23.96 8.32 0.94
N CYS A 124 -23.08 7.33 0.79
CA CYS A 124 -23.18 6.04 1.48
C CYS A 124 -22.35 6.03 2.77
N HIS A 125 -21.13 6.56 2.74
CA HIS A 125 -20.22 6.63 3.89
C HIS A 125 -20.42 7.92 4.69
N THR A 126 -21.50 7.94 5.47
CA THR A 126 -21.92 9.13 6.24
C THR A 126 -21.01 9.47 7.41
N ASP A 127 -20.20 8.51 7.88
CA ASP A 127 -19.21 8.72 8.93
C ASP A 127 -17.84 9.02 8.28
N PRO A 128 -17.39 10.29 8.24
CA PRO A 128 -16.08 10.65 7.70
C PRO A 128 -14.92 10.07 8.54
N GLY A 129 -15.23 9.64 9.76
CA GLY A 129 -14.35 8.97 10.66
C GLY A 129 -14.58 7.48 10.74
N ASN A 130 -15.31 6.83 9.80
CA ASN A 130 -15.36 5.37 9.66
C ASN A 130 -15.97 4.94 8.32
N TYR A 131 -15.13 4.80 7.29
CA TYR A 131 -15.56 4.35 5.96
C TYR A 131 -16.02 2.89 5.90
N LYS A 132 -15.84 2.08 6.97
CA LYS A 132 -16.46 0.74 7.04
C LYS A 132 -17.96 0.84 7.37
N LYS A 133 -18.40 1.94 7.97
CA LYS A 133 -19.82 2.24 8.13
C LYS A 133 -20.35 2.82 6.82
N TYR A 134 -21.51 2.33 6.43
CA TYR A 134 -22.23 2.82 5.28
C TYR A 134 -23.73 2.65 5.51
N THR A 135 -24.54 3.37 4.73
CA THR A 135 -25.98 3.20 4.70
C THR A 135 -26.50 3.23 3.27
N CYS A 136 -27.52 2.40 3.01
CA CYS A 136 -28.26 2.37 1.75
C CYS A 136 -29.59 3.14 1.86
N TYR A 137 -29.98 3.55 3.07
CA TYR A 137 -31.30 4.10 3.40
C TYR A 137 -31.51 5.56 2.96
N ASN A 138 -30.47 6.22 2.46
CA ASN A 138 -30.50 7.65 2.15
C ASN A 138 -31.04 7.97 0.75
N CYS A 139 -31.22 6.98 -0.14
CA CYS A 139 -31.60 7.22 -1.54
C CYS A 139 -32.81 6.39 -2.01
N HIS A 140 -32.86 5.09 -1.70
CA HIS A 140 -34.04 4.26 -2.00
C HIS A 140 -34.88 4.03 -0.74
N GLU A 141 -36.19 3.81 -0.93
CA GLU A 141 -37.20 3.60 0.12
C GLU A 141 -37.01 2.25 0.84
N HIS A 142 -35.88 2.10 1.50
CA HIS A 142 -35.52 0.98 2.35
C HIS A 142 -35.54 1.48 3.79
N SER A 143 -36.73 1.61 4.39
CA SER A 143 -36.74 1.75 5.85
C SER A 143 -36.19 0.46 6.47
N GLU A 144 -35.47 0.57 7.58
CA GLU A 144 -34.93 -0.59 8.28
C GLU A 144 -36.03 -1.62 8.61
N ALA A 145 -37.21 -1.13 9.05
CA ALA A 145 -38.36 -1.96 9.35
C ALA A 145 -38.95 -2.66 8.12
N GLY A 146 -39.05 -1.96 6.99
CA GLY A 146 -39.58 -2.51 5.73
C GLY A 146 -38.68 -3.61 5.16
N MET A 147 -37.38 -3.34 5.09
CA MET A 147 -36.37 -4.32 4.67
C MET A 147 -36.37 -5.54 5.60
N ALA A 148 -36.42 -5.31 6.91
CA ALA A 148 -36.44 -6.39 7.90
C ALA A 148 -37.67 -7.29 7.76
N TYR A 149 -38.83 -6.71 7.47
CA TYR A 149 -40.06 -7.46 7.23
C TYR A 149 -39.97 -8.36 5.98
N LYS A 150 -39.46 -7.82 4.87
CA LYS A 150 -39.34 -8.56 3.60
C LYS A 150 -38.34 -9.71 3.71
N HIS A 151 -37.13 -9.44 4.19
CA HIS A 151 -36.12 -10.50 4.39
C HIS A 151 -36.61 -11.61 5.32
N ARG A 152 -37.30 -11.27 6.43
CA ARG A 152 -37.85 -12.29 7.34
C ARG A 152 -38.93 -13.14 6.69
N LYS A 153 -39.77 -12.58 5.81
CA LYS A 153 -40.78 -13.34 5.05
C LYS A 153 -40.14 -14.38 4.13
N GLU A 154 -38.98 -14.05 3.57
CA GLU A 154 -38.19 -14.94 2.70
C GLU A 154 -37.24 -15.85 3.49
N GLY A 155 -37.28 -15.81 4.83
CA GLY A 155 -36.42 -16.63 5.69
C GLY A 155 -34.96 -16.16 5.75
N ILE A 156 -34.65 -14.97 5.23
CA ILE A 156 -33.31 -14.40 5.25
C ILE A 156 -33.06 -13.73 6.60
N ALA A 157 -32.07 -14.24 7.33
CA ALA A 157 -31.56 -13.67 8.57
C ALA A 157 -30.15 -13.12 8.40
N ASN A 158 -29.69 -12.27 9.33
CA ASN A 158 -28.33 -11.68 9.34
C ASN A 158 -27.99 -10.83 8.10
N TYR A 159 -28.95 -10.02 7.63
CA TYR A 159 -28.84 -9.18 6.42
C TYR A 159 -28.23 -7.78 6.67
N GLN A 160 -27.64 -7.52 7.83
CA GLN A 160 -27.11 -6.18 8.18
C GLN A 160 -25.94 -5.74 7.29
N ASN A 161 -25.23 -6.69 6.66
CA ASN A 161 -24.20 -6.37 5.66
C ASN A 161 -24.80 -6.50 4.26
N CYS A 162 -25.52 -5.46 3.83
CA CYS A 162 -26.26 -5.43 2.57
C CYS A 162 -25.38 -5.84 1.38
N ALA A 163 -24.15 -5.30 1.31
CA ALA A 163 -23.21 -5.53 0.22
C ALA A 163 -22.74 -7.00 0.07
N LYS A 164 -22.97 -7.84 1.09
CA LYS A 164 -22.65 -9.28 1.01
C LYS A 164 -23.60 -10.01 0.05
N CYS A 165 -24.85 -9.59 -0.01
CA CYS A 165 -25.88 -10.18 -0.88
C CYS A 165 -26.13 -9.27 -2.09
N HIS A 166 -26.30 -7.96 -1.86
CA HIS A 166 -26.50 -6.95 -2.90
C HIS A 166 -25.17 -6.33 -3.30
N ARG A 167 -24.45 -6.98 -4.23
CA ARG A 167 -23.10 -6.55 -4.65
C ARG A 167 -23.10 -5.38 -5.65
N ASN A 168 -24.27 -4.93 -6.06
CA ASN A 168 -24.53 -3.87 -7.03
C ASN A 168 -25.89 -3.22 -6.75
N GLY A 169 -26.19 -2.19 -7.55
CA GLY A 169 -27.46 -1.46 -7.50
C GLY A 169 -28.60 -2.05 -8.30
N GLU A 170 -28.39 -3.22 -8.92
CA GLU A 170 -29.40 -3.87 -9.74
C GLU A 170 -30.51 -4.39 -8.82
N ALA A 171 -31.74 -3.95 -9.07
CA ALA A 171 -32.90 -4.60 -8.46
C ALA A 171 -32.92 -6.05 -8.98
N GLU A 172 -33.01 -7.03 -8.08
CA GLU A 172 -33.43 -8.36 -8.51
C GLU A 172 -34.89 -8.22 -8.95
N GLU A 173 -35.12 -8.00 -10.24
CA GLU A 173 -36.42 -8.20 -10.85
C GLU A 173 -36.76 -9.67 -10.62
N SER A 174 -37.67 -9.93 -9.67
CA SER A 174 -38.37 -11.20 -9.64
C SER A 174 -39.22 -11.25 -10.91
N ASP A 175 -38.74 -11.96 -11.91
CA ASP A 175 -39.56 -12.42 -13.03
C ASP A 175 -40.72 -13.25 -12.44
N ASP A 176 -41.91 -12.66 -12.41
CA ASP A 176 -43.20 -13.35 -12.26
C ASP A 176 -43.56 -14.12 -13.55
#